data_AF-U5W3C9-F1
#
_entry.id   AF-U5W3C9-F1
#
_cell.length_a   1.000
_cell.length_b   1.000
_cell.length_c   1.000
_cell.angle_alpha   90.00
_cell.angle_beta   90.00
_cell.angle_gamma   90.00
#
_symmetry.space_group_name_H-M   'P 1'
#
loop_
_entity.id
_entity.type
_entity.pdbx_description
1 polymer ?
#
loop_
_entity_poly.entity_id
_entity_poly.type
_entity_poly.pdbx_seq_one_letter_code
_entity_poly.pdbx_strand_id
1 'polypeptide(L)'
;MPYAAAVVLLLGGCGTAENDPENDPGPGPVATAAVSGDFSPIDVQFAQQLVPHHREGIELARLGAVRAQRPELRTLAEAIVATQQDEVILLTGWLATWKQDPPGPAASSKELAALRKTSGVAFERRFVTLLSTHQSEAIALARTESEGGRNRDALALAKQIQLSRTAEIEQLRTALGP
;
A
#
# COMPACT_ATOMS: atom_id res chain seq x y z
N MET A 1 4.95 41.30 40.52
CA MET A 1 5.50 42.67 40.62
C MET A 1 6.39 42.92 39.40
N PRO A 2 6.42 44.14 38.84
CA PRO A 2 5.91 44.31 37.47
C PRO A 2 6.82 45.11 36.52
N TYR A 3 6.35 45.28 35.27
CA TYR A 3 6.26 46.51 34.42
C TYR A 3 5.88 46.00 33.00
N ALA A 4 4.82 46.40 32.25
CA ALA A 4 4.04 47.65 32.09
C ALA A 4 4.89 48.82 31.55
N ALA A 5 4.56 49.56 30.47
CA ALA A 5 3.44 49.54 29.49
C ALA A 5 4.01 49.96 28.09
N ALA A 6 3.31 50.32 27.00
CA ALA A 6 1.91 50.63 26.68
C ALA A 6 1.65 50.30 25.18
N VAL A 7 0.49 49.77 24.76
CA VAL A 7 -0.73 50.48 24.27
C VAL A 7 -0.51 51.57 23.21
N VAL A 8 -1.02 51.32 22.01
CA VAL A 8 -1.65 52.34 21.13
C VAL A 8 -3.03 51.82 20.75
N LEU A 9 -4.03 52.69 20.86
CA LEU A 9 -5.44 52.41 20.65
C LEU A 9 -5.94 53.35 19.54
N LEU A 10 -6.59 52.83 18.50
CA LEU A 10 -7.42 53.61 17.59
C LEU A 10 -8.76 52.89 17.39
N LEU A 11 -9.81 53.69 17.30
CA LEU A 11 -11.22 53.32 17.46
C LEU A 11 -11.91 53.13 16.12
N GLY A 12 -13.01 52.36 16.13
CA GLY A 12 -14.13 52.54 15.19
C GLY A 12 -14.49 51.31 14.37
N GLY A 13 -15.64 50.70 14.68
CA GLY A 13 -16.19 49.60 13.88
C GLY A 13 -17.13 48.68 14.65
N CYS A 14 -18.29 49.19 15.10
CA CYS A 14 -19.37 48.30 15.53
C CYS A 14 -20.19 47.89 14.30
N GLY A 15 -19.97 46.65 13.83
CA GLY A 15 -20.83 45.98 12.85
C GLY A 15 -21.53 44.82 13.54
N THR A 16 -22.85 44.74 13.43
CA THR A 16 -23.67 43.70 14.06
C THR A 16 -23.41 42.33 13.45
N ALA A 17 -23.40 41.29 14.28
CA ALA A 17 -23.31 39.92 13.80
C ALA A 17 -24.66 39.46 13.22
N GLU A 18 -24.67 39.15 11.93
CA GLU A 18 -25.63 38.23 11.33
C GLU A 18 -24.87 36.95 10.97
N ASN A 19 -25.35 35.83 11.49
CA ASN A 19 -24.82 34.51 11.11
C ASN A 19 -25.54 34.08 9.84
N ASP A 20 -24.79 33.80 8.78
CA ASP A 20 -25.11 32.71 7.87
C ASP A 20 -23.81 32.12 7.29
N PRO A 21 -23.81 30.83 6.88
CA PRO A 21 -22.59 30.03 6.84
C PRO A 21 -21.92 29.95 5.45
N GLU A 22 -20.77 29.26 5.42
CA GLU A 22 -20.11 28.72 4.24
C GLU A 22 -19.56 29.71 3.19
N ASN A 23 -18.30 30.10 3.38
CA ASN A 23 -17.29 30.11 2.31
C ASN A 23 -15.87 30.07 2.91
N ASP A 24 -15.58 29.03 3.70
CA ASP A 24 -14.21 28.58 3.92
C ASP A 24 -13.85 27.61 2.79
N PRO A 25 -12.81 27.85 1.97
CA PRO A 25 -12.32 26.88 1.01
C PRO A 25 -11.60 25.76 1.78
N GLY A 26 -12.39 24.88 2.39
CA GLY A 26 -11.91 23.64 2.98
C GLY A 26 -11.09 22.83 1.96
N PRO A 27 -10.25 21.90 2.43
CA PRO A 27 -9.32 21.18 1.56
C PRO A 27 -10.09 20.54 0.40
N GLY A 28 -9.85 21.07 -0.80
CA GLY A 28 -10.56 20.66 -2.00
C GLY A 28 -10.40 19.16 -2.25
N PRO A 29 -11.30 18.54 -3.03
CA PRO A 29 -11.23 17.10 -3.29
C PRO A 29 -9.82 16.76 -3.78
N VAL A 30 -9.17 15.80 -3.11
CA VAL A 30 -7.89 15.25 -3.54
C VAL A 30 -8.10 14.78 -4.96
N ALA A 31 -7.50 15.50 -5.92
CA ALA A 31 -7.74 15.22 -7.32
C ALA A 31 -7.28 13.79 -7.60
N THR A 32 -8.23 12.91 -7.89
CA THR A 32 -7.96 11.61 -8.52
C THR A 32 -7.32 11.92 -9.87
N ALA A 33 -5.98 11.95 -9.89
CA ALA A 33 -5.21 12.26 -11.07
C ALA A 33 -5.61 11.26 -12.15
N ALA A 34 -6.27 11.76 -13.19
CA ALA A 34 -6.62 10.94 -14.33
C ALA A 34 -5.32 10.40 -14.94
N VAL A 35 -5.23 9.08 -15.08
CA VAL A 35 -4.01 8.35 -15.51
C VAL A 35 -3.80 8.53 -17.02
N SER A 36 -3.61 9.78 -17.43
CA SER A 36 -3.41 10.22 -18.81
C SER A 36 -1.92 10.27 -19.14
N GLY A 37 -1.27 9.11 -19.00
CA GLY A 37 0.11 8.88 -19.43
C GLY A 37 0.17 7.72 -20.41
N ASP A 38 0.95 7.86 -21.48
CA ASP A 38 1.35 6.76 -22.36
C ASP A 38 1.70 5.52 -21.54
N PHE A 39 1.05 4.41 -21.83
CA PHE A 39 1.39 3.10 -21.26
C PHE A 39 2.02 2.19 -22.31
N SER A 40 2.84 1.24 -21.86
CA SER A 40 3.44 0.21 -22.70
C SER A 40 2.82 -1.18 -22.43
N PRO A 41 3.07 -2.18 -23.30
CA PRO A 41 2.72 -3.57 -23.01
C PRO A 41 3.37 -4.13 -21.73
N ILE A 42 4.49 -3.58 -21.28
CA ILE A 42 5.16 -3.98 -20.03
C ILE A 42 4.34 -3.49 -18.83
N ASP A 43 3.85 -2.25 -18.85
CA ASP A 43 3.00 -1.67 -17.80
C ASP A 43 1.70 -2.48 -17.63
N VAL A 44 1.12 -2.93 -18.76
CA VAL A 44 -0.05 -3.82 -18.78
C VAL A 44 0.30 -5.19 -18.18
N GLN A 45 1.42 -5.78 -18.59
CA GLN A 45 1.89 -7.06 -18.05
C GLN A 45 2.16 -6.98 -16.54
N PHE A 46 2.81 -5.91 -16.08
CA PHE A 46 3.07 -5.64 -14.67
C PHE A 46 1.76 -5.60 -13.88
N ALA A 47 0.77 -4.83 -14.31
CA ALA A 47 -0.53 -4.79 -13.63
C ALA A 47 -1.31 -6.12 -13.69
N GLN A 48 -1.27 -6.83 -14.83
CA GLN A 48 -1.94 -8.12 -15.00
C GLN A 48 -1.31 -9.25 -14.16
N GLN A 49 0.01 -9.21 -13.93
CA GLN A 49 0.73 -10.20 -13.11
C GLN A 49 0.73 -9.86 -11.62
N LEU A 50 0.88 -8.58 -11.27
CA LEU A 50 1.02 -8.17 -9.87
C LEU A 50 -0.30 -8.25 -9.10
N VAL A 51 -1.45 -8.04 -9.74
CA VAL A 51 -2.76 -8.19 -9.08
C VAL A 51 -3.05 -9.61 -8.56
N PRO A 52 -2.96 -10.69 -9.35
CA PRO A 52 -3.16 -12.05 -8.83
C PRO A 52 -2.08 -12.43 -7.81
N HIS A 53 -0.85 -11.94 -7.98
CA HIS A 53 0.24 -12.11 -7.02
C HIS A 53 -0.11 -11.48 -5.65
N HIS A 54 -0.53 -10.20 -5.60
CA HIS A 54 -0.96 -9.54 -4.37
C HIS A 54 -2.19 -10.18 -3.73
N ARG A 55 -3.14 -10.69 -4.52
CA ARG A 55 -4.30 -11.42 -3.97
C ARG A 55 -3.86 -12.66 -3.17
N GLU A 56 -2.85 -13.40 -3.63
CA GLU A 56 -2.26 -14.50 -2.84
C GLU A 56 -1.48 -13.98 -1.62
N GLY A 57 -0.71 -12.90 -1.77
CA GLY A 57 0.01 -12.26 -0.65
C GLY A 57 -0.91 -11.82 0.47
N ILE A 58 -2.07 -11.26 0.14
CA ILE A 58 -3.15 -10.91 1.08
C ILE A 58 -3.69 -12.15 1.80
N GLU A 59 -3.84 -13.30 1.13
CA GLU A 59 -4.27 -14.54 1.80
C GLU A 59 -3.20 -15.10 2.76
N LEU A 60 -1.92 -15.05 2.37
CA LEU A 60 -0.80 -15.40 3.25
C LEU A 60 -0.76 -14.48 4.47
N ALA A 61 -0.80 -13.16 4.26
CA ALA A 61 -0.71 -12.17 5.31
C ALA A 61 -1.92 -12.18 6.26
N ARG A 62 -3.15 -12.41 5.77
CA ARG A 62 -4.33 -12.64 6.63
C ARG A 62 -4.17 -13.84 7.56
N LEU A 63 -3.50 -14.92 7.13
CA LEU A 63 -3.17 -16.03 8.04
C LEU A 63 -2.17 -15.58 9.11
N GLY A 64 -1.17 -14.77 8.74
CA GLY A 64 -0.19 -14.20 9.68
C GLY A 64 -0.85 -13.36 10.76
N ALA A 65 -1.68 -12.39 10.36
CA ALA A 65 -2.43 -11.48 11.23
C ALA A 65 -3.26 -12.25 12.28
N VAL A 66 -3.94 -13.33 11.89
CA VAL A 66 -4.82 -14.10 12.78
C VAL A 66 -4.05 -15.13 13.63
N ARG A 67 -2.95 -15.71 13.12
CA ARG A 67 -2.37 -16.95 13.69
C ARG A 67 -0.94 -16.83 14.22
N ALA A 68 -0.22 -15.75 13.95
CA ALA A 68 1.10 -15.53 14.52
C ALA A 68 0.99 -15.27 16.04
N GLN A 69 1.91 -15.85 16.83
CA GLN A 69 1.95 -15.70 18.28
C GLN A 69 2.66 -14.40 18.66
N ARG A 70 3.73 -14.05 17.94
CA ARG A 70 4.45 -12.78 18.08
C ARG A 70 3.59 -11.59 17.59
N PRO A 71 3.39 -10.54 18.40
CA PRO A 71 2.59 -9.38 18.00
C PRO A 71 3.19 -8.63 16.81
N GLU A 72 4.51 -8.55 16.69
CA GLU A 72 5.21 -7.86 15.61
C GLU A 72 4.88 -8.48 14.24
N LEU A 73 4.81 -9.83 14.18
CA LEU A 73 4.40 -10.55 12.98
C LEU A 73 2.93 -10.33 12.62
N ARG A 74 2.04 -10.16 13.61
CA ARG A 74 0.63 -9.83 13.35
C ARG A 74 0.49 -8.42 12.77
N THR A 75 1.07 -7.42 13.45
CA THR A 75 1.02 -6.02 13.02
C THR A 75 1.61 -5.82 11.61
N LEU A 76 2.76 -6.45 11.33
CA LEU A 76 3.36 -6.38 9.99
C LEU A 76 2.48 -7.06 8.94
N ALA A 77 1.88 -8.20 9.26
CA ALA A 77 0.98 -8.88 8.34
C ALA A 77 -0.30 -8.07 8.05
N GLU A 78 -0.87 -7.40 9.06
CA GLU A 78 -2.00 -6.47 8.88
C GLU A 78 -1.63 -5.28 7.97
N ALA A 79 -0.45 -4.69 8.16
CA ALA A 79 0.06 -3.63 7.29
C ALA A 79 0.24 -4.09 5.84
N ILE A 80 0.81 -5.30 5.63
CA ILE A 80 0.96 -5.90 4.29
C ILE A 80 -0.41 -6.15 3.63
N VAL A 81 -1.42 -6.59 4.41
CA VAL A 81 -2.80 -6.77 3.93
C VAL A 81 -3.41 -5.46 3.44
N ALA A 82 -3.20 -4.35 4.15
CA ALA A 82 -3.69 -3.03 3.76
C ALA A 82 -3.00 -2.52 2.49
N THR A 83 -1.66 -2.44 2.50
CA THR A 83 -0.86 -1.97 1.37
C THR A 83 -1.18 -2.73 0.07
N GLN A 84 -1.24 -4.07 0.12
CA GLN A 84 -1.53 -4.87 -1.08
C GLN A 84 -2.98 -4.75 -1.56
N GLN A 85 -3.93 -4.38 -0.69
CA GLN A 85 -5.31 -4.09 -1.13
C GLN A 85 -5.38 -2.78 -1.91
N ASP A 86 -4.74 -1.73 -1.42
CA ASP A 86 -4.68 -0.42 -2.08
C ASP A 86 -3.95 -0.53 -3.44
N GLU A 87 -2.84 -1.26 -3.48
CA GLU A 87 -2.10 -1.55 -4.74
C GLU A 87 -2.97 -2.35 -5.73
N VAL A 88 -3.76 -3.34 -5.28
CA VAL A 88 -4.70 -4.07 -6.16
C VAL A 88 -5.79 -3.14 -6.74
N ILE A 89 -6.31 -2.20 -5.94
CA ILE A 89 -7.29 -1.21 -6.41
C ILE A 89 -6.66 -0.31 -7.48
N LEU A 90 -5.45 0.18 -7.24
CA LEU A 90 -4.70 1.04 -8.16
C LEU A 90 -4.42 0.34 -9.50
N LEU A 91 -3.84 -0.86 -9.46
CA LEU A 91 -3.48 -1.65 -10.64
C LEU A 91 -4.72 -2.06 -11.47
N THR A 92 -5.84 -2.40 -10.83
CA THR A 92 -7.09 -2.71 -11.55
C THR A 92 -7.72 -1.47 -12.16
N GLY A 93 -7.65 -0.31 -11.48
CA GLY A 93 -8.06 0.99 -12.03
C GLY A 93 -7.25 1.41 -13.27
N TRP A 94 -5.94 1.12 -13.28
CA TRP A 94 -5.08 1.33 -14.45
C TRP A 94 -5.51 0.47 -15.64
N LEU A 95 -5.67 -0.84 -15.46
CA LEU A 95 -6.10 -1.74 -16.54
C LEU A 95 -7.46 -1.32 -17.13
N ALA A 96 -8.41 -0.91 -16.29
CA ALA A 96 -9.70 -0.38 -16.73
C ALA A 96 -9.55 0.94 -17.53
N THR A 97 -8.70 1.86 -17.06
CA THR A 97 -8.42 3.15 -17.73
C THR A 97 -7.75 2.94 -19.09
N TRP A 98 -6.81 1.99 -19.17
CA TRP A 98 -6.09 1.60 -20.38
C TRP A 98 -6.89 0.68 -21.31
N LYS A 99 -8.14 0.33 -20.93
CA LYS A 99 -9.06 -0.57 -21.66
C LYS A 99 -8.44 -1.94 -21.96
N GLN A 100 -7.68 -2.46 -21.02
CA GLN A 100 -7.04 -3.78 -21.10
C GLN A 100 -7.91 -4.84 -20.43
N ASP A 101 -7.66 -6.11 -20.77
CA ASP A 101 -8.33 -7.23 -20.12
C ASP A 101 -8.06 -7.22 -18.60
N PRO A 102 -9.07 -7.55 -17.78
CA PRO A 102 -8.91 -7.61 -16.33
C PRO A 102 -7.87 -8.68 -15.95
N PRO A 103 -7.19 -8.52 -14.80
CA PRO A 103 -6.23 -9.50 -14.34
C PRO A 103 -6.92 -10.82 -14.00
N GLY A 104 -6.23 -11.92 -14.26
CA GLY A 104 -6.73 -13.26 -13.98
C GLY A 104 -7.11 -13.50 -12.51
N PRO A 105 -7.80 -14.62 -12.21
CA PRO A 105 -8.03 -15.03 -10.84
C PRO A 105 -6.70 -15.28 -10.13
N ALA A 106 -6.68 -15.08 -8.82
CA ALA A 106 -5.55 -15.53 -8.00
C ALA A 106 -5.47 -17.06 -8.05
N ALA A 107 -4.28 -17.61 -8.29
CA ALA A 107 -4.03 -19.02 -8.05
C ALA A 107 -3.75 -19.21 -6.55
N SER A 108 -4.43 -20.15 -5.88
CA SER A 108 -4.03 -20.57 -4.54
C SER A 108 -2.88 -21.57 -4.65
N SER A 109 -1.68 -21.20 -4.21
CA SER A 109 -0.54 -22.14 -4.21
C SER A 109 -0.75 -23.35 -3.30
N LYS A 110 0.06 -24.38 -3.55
CA LYS A 110 0.21 -25.54 -2.67
C LYS A 110 0.87 -25.14 -1.35
N GLU A 111 1.75 -24.16 -1.37
CA GLU A 111 2.43 -23.54 -0.24
C GLU A 111 1.42 -22.93 0.75
N LEU A 112 0.48 -22.12 0.26
CA LEU A 112 -0.60 -21.53 1.05
C LEU A 112 -1.51 -22.61 1.66
N ALA A 113 -1.86 -23.64 0.88
CA ALA A 113 -2.61 -24.80 1.38
C ALA A 113 -1.85 -25.62 2.44
N ALA A 114 -0.51 -25.66 2.37
CA ALA A 114 0.34 -26.28 3.39
C ALA A 114 0.45 -25.41 4.64
N LEU A 115 0.59 -24.09 4.50
CA LEU A 115 0.65 -23.13 5.62
C LEU A 115 -0.63 -23.15 6.48
N ARG A 116 -1.80 -23.35 5.86
CA ARG A 116 -3.07 -23.55 6.59
C ARG A 116 -3.01 -24.72 7.58
N LYS A 117 -2.18 -25.73 7.33
CA LYS A 117 -2.05 -26.96 8.14
C LYS A 117 -1.01 -26.89 9.26
N THR A 118 -0.18 -25.84 9.32
CA THR A 118 0.79 -25.63 10.41
C THR A 118 0.18 -24.79 11.54
N SER A 119 0.80 -24.79 12.72
CA SER A 119 0.42 -23.96 13.88
C SER A 119 1.63 -23.60 14.75
N GLY A 120 1.47 -22.62 15.66
CA GLY A 120 2.51 -22.16 16.59
C GLY A 120 3.81 -21.73 15.89
N VAL A 121 4.95 -21.98 16.53
CA VAL A 121 6.29 -21.65 15.99
C VAL A 121 6.56 -22.24 14.60
N ALA A 122 6.00 -23.43 14.31
CA ALA A 122 6.12 -24.05 12.98
C ALA A 122 5.31 -23.31 11.91
N PHE A 123 4.16 -22.71 12.28
CA PHE A 123 3.44 -21.78 11.42
C PHE A 123 4.24 -20.50 11.19
N GLU A 124 4.72 -19.85 12.25
CA GLU A 124 5.40 -18.56 12.12
C GLU A 124 6.67 -18.64 11.26
N ARG A 125 7.50 -19.67 11.46
CA ARG A 125 8.67 -19.93 10.61
C ARG A 125 8.27 -20.12 9.14
N ARG A 126 7.28 -20.97 8.86
CA ARG A 126 6.81 -21.22 7.48
C ARG A 126 6.16 -19.99 6.85
N PHE A 127 5.39 -19.22 7.63
CA PHE A 127 4.77 -17.96 7.22
C PHE A 127 5.82 -16.94 6.81
N VAL A 128 6.82 -16.68 7.67
CA VAL A 128 7.92 -15.75 7.39
C VAL A 128 8.72 -16.18 6.17
N THR A 129 9.05 -17.47 6.02
CA THR A 129 9.71 -17.97 4.80
C THR A 129 8.87 -17.69 3.55
N LEU A 130 7.61 -18.11 3.54
CA LEU A 130 6.75 -17.98 2.36
C LEU A 130 6.48 -16.52 1.99
N LEU A 131 6.14 -15.68 2.96
CA LEU A 131 5.87 -14.27 2.68
C LEU A 131 7.16 -13.53 2.26
N SER A 132 8.34 -13.87 2.79
CA SER A 132 9.60 -13.30 2.33
C SER A 132 9.94 -13.69 0.87
N THR A 133 9.66 -14.93 0.48
CA THR A 133 9.80 -15.38 -0.92
C THR A 133 8.83 -14.63 -1.83
N HIS A 134 7.55 -14.54 -1.43
CA HIS A 134 6.51 -13.81 -2.17
C HIS A 134 6.84 -12.31 -2.33
N GLN A 135 7.35 -11.65 -1.29
CA GLN A 135 7.83 -10.27 -1.44
C GLN A 135 9.05 -10.15 -2.37
N SER A 136 9.91 -11.18 -2.45
CA SER A 136 11.03 -11.21 -3.40
C SER A 136 10.57 -11.36 -4.85
N GLU A 137 9.46 -12.08 -5.08
CA GLU A 137 8.81 -12.23 -6.39
C GLU A 137 8.15 -10.92 -6.84
N ALA A 138 7.48 -10.18 -5.93
CA ALA A 138 7.01 -8.82 -6.21
C ALA A 138 8.14 -7.85 -6.57
N ILE A 139 9.31 -7.93 -5.90
CA ILE A 139 10.50 -7.14 -6.24
C ILE A 139 10.97 -7.44 -7.67
N ALA A 140 10.92 -8.70 -8.10
CA ALA A 140 11.33 -9.08 -9.45
C ALA A 140 10.39 -8.48 -10.51
N LEU A 141 9.07 -8.60 -10.34
CA LEU A 141 8.07 -7.96 -11.22
C LEU A 141 8.27 -6.44 -11.31
N ALA A 142 8.50 -5.79 -10.17
CA ALA A 142 8.74 -4.36 -10.10
C ALA A 142 10.09 -3.91 -10.70
N ARG A 143 11.08 -4.80 -10.83
CA ARG A 143 12.31 -4.51 -11.59
C ARG A 143 12.05 -4.52 -13.09
N THR A 144 11.33 -5.53 -13.60
CA THR A 144 10.93 -5.59 -15.02
C THR A 144 10.16 -4.34 -15.44
N GLU A 145 9.21 -3.88 -14.61
CA GLU A 145 8.52 -2.61 -14.84
C GLU A 145 9.50 -1.42 -14.83
N SER A 146 10.40 -1.34 -13.86
CA SER A 146 11.37 -0.23 -13.76
C SER A 146 12.39 -0.18 -14.92
N GLU A 147 12.62 -1.30 -15.60
CA GLU A 147 13.59 -1.45 -16.69
C GLU A 147 12.97 -1.19 -18.08
N GLY A 148 11.67 -1.49 -18.26
CA GLY A 148 11.02 -1.42 -19.58
C GLY A 148 9.69 -0.66 -19.65
N GLY A 149 9.10 -0.29 -18.51
CA GLY A 149 7.82 0.41 -18.44
C GLY A 149 7.87 1.85 -18.98
N ARG A 150 6.70 2.42 -19.30
CA ARG A 150 6.57 3.81 -19.81
C ARG A 150 5.70 4.70 -18.94
N ASN A 151 4.63 4.16 -18.36
CA ASN A 151 3.71 4.94 -17.55
C ASN A 151 4.39 5.40 -16.26
N ARG A 152 4.35 6.71 -16.02
CA ARG A 152 5.08 7.34 -14.90
C ARG A 152 4.61 6.88 -13.53
N ASP A 153 3.34 6.54 -13.39
CA ASP A 153 2.74 6.11 -12.13
C ASP A 153 3.03 4.64 -11.86
N ALA A 154 3.03 3.80 -12.90
CA ALA A 154 3.50 2.41 -12.83
C ALA A 154 4.98 2.32 -12.45
N LEU A 155 5.84 3.12 -13.09
CA LEU A 155 7.26 3.27 -12.75
C LEU A 155 7.50 3.82 -11.32
N ALA A 156 6.60 4.65 -10.79
CA ALA A 156 6.67 5.15 -9.42
C ALA A 156 6.30 4.06 -8.41
N LEU A 157 5.18 3.37 -8.64
CA LEU A 157 4.73 2.24 -7.81
C LEU A 157 5.78 1.12 -7.79
N ALA A 158 6.37 0.78 -8.94
CA ALA A 158 7.41 -0.23 -9.04
C ALA A 158 8.61 0.08 -8.12
N LYS A 159 9.04 1.35 -8.05
CA LYS A 159 10.10 1.77 -7.12
C LYS A 159 9.64 1.70 -5.66
N GLN A 160 8.40 2.07 -5.36
CA GLN A 160 7.84 1.95 -4.01
C GLN A 160 7.76 0.49 -3.55
N ILE A 161 7.34 -0.43 -4.41
CA ILE A 161 7.32 -1.88 -4.14
C ILE A 161 8.74 -2.39 -3.86
N GLN A 162 9.73 -2.06 -4.70
CA GLN A 162 11.11 -2.49 -4.47
C GLN A 162 11.63 -2.06 -3.09
N LEU A 163 11.32 -0.83 -2.66
CA LEU A 163 11.71 -0.30 -1.34
C LEU A 163 10.94 -0.96 -0.21
N SER A 164 9.60 -0.98 -0.27
CA SER A 164 8.74 -1.49 0.82
C SER A 164 8.98 -2.98 1.03
N ARG A 165 9.02 -3.78 -0.04
CA ARG A 165 9.19 -5.23 0.04
C ARG A 165 10.56 -5.63 0.57
N THR A 166 11.60 -4.86 0.26
CA THR A 166 12.93 -5.08 0.86
C THR A 166 12.90 -4.83 2.37
N ALA A 167 12.23 -3.78 2.83
CA ALA A 167 12.07 -3.48 4.25
C ALA A 167 11.17 -4.52 4.97
N GLU A 168 10.06 -4.93 4.35
CA GLU A 168 9.16 -5.95 4.88
C GLU A 168 9.85 -7.31 5.07
N ILE A 169 10.71 -7.74 4.13
CA ILE A 169 11.51 -8.96 4.26
C ILE A 169 12.42 -8.89 5.50
N GLU A 170 13.05 -7.74 5.74
CA GLU A 170 13.93 -7.56 6.90
C GLU A 170 13.15 -7.49 8.22
N GLN A 171 11.98 -6.84 8.20
CA GLN A 171 11.08 -6.80 9.34
C GLN A 171 10.50 -8.18 9.67
N LEU A 172 10.12 -8.99 8.68
CA LEU A 172 9.67 -10.38 8.87
C LEU A 172 10.74 -11.26 9.53
N ARG A 173 12.00 -11.13 9.11
CA ARG A 173 13.14 -11.84 9.71
C ARG A 173 13.42 -11.38 11.12
N THR A 174 13.49 -10.06 11.33
CA THR A 174 13.71 -9.44 12.65
C THR A 174 12.62 -9.85 13.63
N ALA A 175 11.34 -9.80 13.21
CA ALA A 175 10.20 -10.16 14.03
C ALA A 175 10.14 -11.67 14.33
N LEU A 176 10.66 -12.55 13.48
CA LEU A 176 10.79 -13.97 13.81
C LEU A 176 11.85 -14.22 14.89
N GLY A 177 12.95 -13.47 14.85
CA GLY A 177 14.16 -13.76 15.63
C GLY A 177 14.93 -14.98 15.12
N PRO A 178 16.01 -15.38 15.83
CA PRO A 178 16.82 -16.55 15.50
C PRO A 178 16.09 -17.90 15.70
#